data_AF-A0A1Q4X1U4-F1
#
_entry.id   AF-A0A1Q4X1U4-F1
#
_cell.length_a   1.000
_cell.length_b   1.000
_cell.length_c   1.000
_cell.angle_alpha   90.00
_cell.angle_beta   90.00
_cell.angle_gamma   90.00
#
_symmetry.space_group_name_H-M   'P 1'
#
loop_
_entity.id
_entity.type
_entity.pdbx_description
1 polymer ?
#
loop_
_entity_poly.entity_id
_entity_poly.type
_entity_poly.pdbx_seq_one_letter_code
_entity_poly.pdbx_strand_id
1 'polypeptide(L)'
;MADVTVADYAANIRAYLRENMTAFKDVELDDEDNIFERGFFTSLFAMQLLHYVESTFDVEVPDDYIMLRNFSSVRRLADMVAELKRTAGE
;
A
#
# COMPACT_ATOMS: atom_id res chain seq x y z
N MET A 1 21.34 8.15 -8.01
CA MET A 1 19.89 8.09 -7.79
C MET A 1 19.67 6.91 -6.86
N ALA A 2 19.13 7.14 -5.66
CA ALA A 2 18.90 6.06 -4.71
C ALA A 2 17.83 5.13 -5.32
N ASP A 3 18.17 3.86 -5.46
CA ASP A 3 17.25 2.81 -5.88
C ASP A 3 16.16 2.73 -4.80
N VAL A 4 14.96 3.26 -5.10
CA VAL A 4 13.84 3.18 -4.16
C VAL A 4 13.44 1.72 -4.09
N THR A 5 13.51 1.13 -2.89
CA THR A 5 13.28 -0.30 -2.70
C THR A 5 11.86 -0.59 -2.24
N VAL A 6 11.46 -1.86 -2.28
CA VAL A 6 10.18 -2.34 -1.72
C VAL A 6 10.01 -1.90 -0.26
N ALA A 7 11.10 -1.85 0.51
CA ALA A 7 11.07 -1.44 1.91
C ALA A 7 10.70 0.05 2.07
N ASP A 8 11.12 0.92 1.14
CA ASP A 8 10.76 2.33 1.14
C ASP A 8 9.28 2.52 0.83
N TYR A 9 8.73 1.77 -0.14
CA TYR A 9 7.29 1.79 -0.43
C TYR A 9 6.47 1.35 0.78
N ALA A 10 6.87 0.25 1.42
CA ALA A 10 6.23 -0.27 2.62
C ALA A 10 6.24 0.77 3.76
N ALA A 11 7.37 1.43 3.98
CA ALA A 11 7.49 2.47 5.01
C ALA A 11 6.52 3.65 4.78
N ASN A 12 6.39 4.12 3.53
CA ASN A 12 5.47 5.20 3.17
C ASN A 12 4.00 4.79 3.35
N ILE A 13 3.62 3.61 2.85
CA ILE A 13 2.26 3.08 3.01
C ILE A 13 1.92 2.91 4.50
N ARG A 14 2.83 2.33 5.30
CA ARG A 14 2.65 2.17 6.74
C ARG A 14 2.48 3.52 7.45
N ALA A 15 3.29 4.51 7.09
CA ALA A 15 3.17 5.86 7.64
C ALA A 15 1.78 6.45 7.31
N TYR A 16 1.35 6.34 6.05
CA TYR A 16 0.03 6.79 5.63
C TYR A 16 -1.11 6.12 6.42
N LEU A 17 -1.04 4.79 6.64
CA LEU A 17 -2.02 4.07 7.44
C LEU A 17 -2.06 4.56 8.89
N ARG A 18 -0.89 4.80 9.52
CA ARG A 18 -0.82 5.34 10.89
C ARG A 18 -1.36 6.76 11.01
N GLU A 19 -1.15 7.59 10.00
CA GLU A 19 -1.62 8.97 9.99
C GLU A 19 -3.13 9.07 9.71
N ASN A 20 -3.65 8.22 8.80
CA ASN A 20 -5.05 8.28 8.36
C ASN A 20 -5.98 7.39 9.19
N MET A 21 -5.47 6.43 9.96
CA MET A 21 -6.28 5.53 10.78
C MET A 21 -5.87 5.57 12.25
N THR A 22 -6.76 6.12 13.08
CA THR A 22 -6.57 6.16 14.53
C THR A 22 -6.37 4.77 15.15
N ALA A 23 -6.96 3.73 14.53
CA ALA A 23 -6.81 2.33 14.95
C ALA A 23 -5.36 1.82 14.88
N PHE A 24 -4.54 2.39 13.99
CA PHE A 24 -3.14 2.01 13.81
C PHE A 24 -2.16 2.99 14.47
N LYS A 25 -2.64 4.02 15.18
CA LYS A 25 -1.76 4.97 15.89
C LYS A 25 -0.98 4.33 17.04
N ASP A 26 -1.62 3.41 17.75
CA ASP A 26 -1.06 2.78 18.97
C ASP A 26 -0.69 1.31 18.75
N VAL A 27 -0.86 0.79 17.53
CA VAL A 27 -0.61 -0.61 17.17
C VAL A 27 0.60 -0.70 16.26
N GLU A 28 1.50 -1.64 16.57
CA GLU A 28 2.55 -2.04 15.64
C GLU A 28 1.93 -2.79 14.46
N LEU A 29 1.76 -2.08 13.35
CA LEU A 29 1.40 -2.67 12.06
C LEU A 29 2.65 -3.28 11.42
N ASP A 30 2.66 -4.61 11.30
CA ASP A 30 3.68 -5.35 10.55
C ASP A 30 3.41 -5.29 9.04
N ASP A 31 4.43 -5.52 8.23
CA ASP A 31 4.29 -5.48 6.78
C ASP A 31 3.48 -6.68 6.26
N GLU A 32 3.52 -7.81 6.96
CA GLU A 32 2.79 -9.05 6.64
C GLU A 32 1.38 -9.07 7.24
N ASP A 33 1.06 -8.12 8.11
CA ASP A 33 -0.20 -8.03 8.82
C ASP A 33 -1.37 -7.79 7.86
N ASN A 34 -2.47 -8.52 8.05
CA ASN A 34 -3.64 -8.37 7.21
C ASN A 34 -4.50 -7.20 7.70
N ILE A 35 -4.38 -6.07 7.02
CA ILE A 35 -5.03 -4.80 7.35
C ILE A 35 -6.55 -4.92 7.26
N PHE A 36 -7.07 -5.81 6.39
CA PHE A 36 -8.51 -6.06 6.26
C PHE A 36 -9.08 -6.84 7.45
N GLU A 37 -8.35 -7.84 7.94
CA GLU A 37 -8.79 -8.66 9.08
C GLU A 37 -8.83 -7.88 10.39
N ARG A 38 -8.06 -6.78 10.47
CA ARG A 38 -8.07 -5.86 11.61
C ARG A 38 -9.40 -5.08 11.73
N GLY A 39 -10.32 -5.17 10.76
CA GLY A 39 -11.70 -4.69 10.88
C GLY A 39 -11.91 -3.19 10.62
N PHE A 40 -10.86 -2.46 10.26
CA PHE A 40 -10.91 -1.01 10.01
C PHE A 40 -10.84 -0.64 8.53
N PHE A 41 -10.55 -1.60 7.65
CA PHE A 41 -10.36 -1.36 6.23
C PHE A 41 -11.67 -1.58 5.46
N THR A 42 -12.19 -0.51 4.83
CA THR A 42 -13.43 -0.53 4.03
C THR A 42 -13.12 -0.31 2.56
N SER A 43 -14.06 -0.62 1.66
CA SER A 43 -13.91 -0.36 0.22
C SER A 43 -13.64 1.12 -0.08
N LEU A 44 -14.15 2.05 0.73
CA LEU A 44 -13.86 3.48 0.59
C LEU A 44 -12.40 3.78 0.89
N PHE A 45 -11.88 3.22 1.98
CA PHE A 45 -10.49 3.39 2.37
C PHE A 45 -9.54 2.72 1.36
N ALA A 46 -9.93 1.58 0.78
CA ALA A 46 -9.19 0.94 -0.30
C ALA A 46 -8.98 1.89 -1.50
N MET A 47 -10.03 2.61 -1.91
CA MET A 47 -9.95 3.61 -2.98
C MET A 47 -9.07 4.81 -2.60
N GLN A 48 -9.10 5.25 -1.33
CA GLN A 48 -8.21 6.31 -0.85
C GLN A 48 -6.75 5.88 -0.86
N LEU A 49 -6.47 4.64 -0.41
CA LEU A 49 -5.13 4.08 -0.40
C LEU A 49 -4.61 3.86 -1.82
N LEU A 50 -5.45 3.35 -2.71
CA LEU A 50 -5.16 3.24 -4.14
C LEU A 50 -4.71 4.59 -4.71
N HIS A 51 -5.54 5.64 -4.55
CA HIS A 51 -5.21 6.97 -5.05
C HIS A 51 -3.95 7.55 -4.39
N TYR A 52 -3.74 7.30 -3.09
CA TYR A 52 -2.50 7.69 -2.42
C TYR A 52 -1.28 7.01 -3.04
N VAL A 53 -1.35 5.70 -3.28
CA VAL A 53 -0.26 4.92 -3.88
C VAL A 53 0.04 5.42 -5.30
N GLU A 54 -0.99 5.57 -6.13
CA GLU A 54 -0.84 6.06 -7.51
C GLU A 54 -0.22 7.46 -7.56
N SER A 55 -0.72 8.38 -6.74
CA SER A 55 -0.23 9.76 -6.71
C SER A 55 1.14 9.90 -6.04
N THR A 56 1.45 9.10 -5.02
CA THR A 56 2.71 9.18 -4.27
C THR A 56 3.85 8.57 -5.05
N PHE A 57 3.58 7.43 -5.68
CA PHE A 57 4.60 6.71 -6.42
C PHE A 57 4.57 7.01 -7.90
N ASP A 58 3.59 7.73 -8.44
CA ASP A 58 3.46 7.99 -9.89
C ASP A 58 3.37 6.65 -10.65
N VAL A 59 2.39 5.84 -10.27
CA VAL A 59 2.08 4.53 -10.87
C VAL A 59 0.60 4.46 -11.20
N GLU A 60 0.23 3.67 -12.18
CA GLU A 60 -1.16 3.35 -12.50
C GLU A 60 -1.44 1.91 -12.07
N VAL A 61 -2.42 1.70 -11.19
CA VAL A 61 -2.79 0.37 -10.70
C VAL A 61 -4.02 -0.09 -11.49
N PRO A 62 -3.90 -1.13 -12.34
CA PRO A 62 -5.04 -1.64 -13.10
C PRO A 62 -6.10 -2.24 -12.18
N ASP A 63 -7.37 -2.23 -12.59
CA ASP A 63 -8.46 -2.84 -11.83
C ASP A 63 -8.22 -4.31 -11.48
N ASP A 64 -7.52 -5.05 -12.34
CA ASP A 64 -7.15 -6.45 -12.13
C ASP A 64 -6.24 -6.63 -10.90
N TYR A 65 -5.48 -5.60 -10.53
CA TYR A 65 -4.64 -5.60 -9.34
C TYR A 65 -5.40 -5.17 -8.08
N ILE A 66 -6.59 -4.56 -8.19
CA ILE A 66 -7.45 -4.12 -7.08
C ILE A 66 -8.20 -5.31 -6.47
N MET A 67 -7.44 -6.30 -6.04
CA MET A 67 -7.97 -7.49 -5.36
C MET A 67 -7.59 -7.45 -3.88
N LEU A 68 -8.49 -8.00 -3.04
CA LEU A 68 -8.30 -8.08 -1.59
C LEU A 68 -6.95 -8.73 -1.22
N ARG A 69 -6.50 -9.70 -2.02
CA ARG A 69 -5.17 -10.31 -1.85
C ARG A 69 -4.05 -9.28 -1.98
N ASN A 70 -4.03 -8.42 -2.99
CA ASN A 70 -2.95 -7.45 -3.19
C ASN A 70 -3.01 -6.29 -2.19
N PHE A 71 -4.21 -5.91 -1.76
CA PHE A 71 -4.43 -4.83 -0.79
C PHE A 71 -4.41 -5.30 0.67
N SER A 72 -4.34 -6.62 0.91
CA SER A 72 -4.46 -7.20 2.25
C SER A 72 -3.38 -6.75 3.24
N SER A 73 -2.17 -6.46 2.77
CA SER A 73 -1.00 -6.21 3.63
C SER A 73 -0.08 -5.18 3.00
N VAL A 74 0.68 -4.44 3.81
CA VAL A 74 1.62 -3.41 3.35
C VAL A 74 2.68 -4.01 2.43
N ARG A 75 3.20 -5.20 2.76
CA ARG A 75 4.15 -5.95 1.95
C ARG A 75 3.66 -6.13 0.52
N ARG A 76 2.41 -6.59 0.34
CA ARG A 76 1.83 -6.86 -0.99
C ARG A 76 1.58 -5.58 -1.79
N LEU A 77 1.16 -4.51 -1.14
CA LEU A 77 1.04 -3.21 -1.79
C LEU A 77 2.40 -2.69 -2.27
N ALA A 78 3.43 -2.80 -1.42
CA ALA A 78 4.78 -2.39 -1.77
C ALA A 78 5.36 -3.22 -2.92
N ASP A 79 5.13 -4.54 -2.91
CA ASP A 79 5.55 -5.46 -3.98
C ASP A 79 4.84 -5.11 -5.30
N MET A 80 3.54 -4.85 -5.25
CA MET A 80 2.74 -4.41 -6.40
C MET A 80 3.27 -3.11 -6.99
N VAL A 81 3.56 -2.11 -6.16
CA VAL A 81 4.13 -0.82 -6.62
C VAL A 81 5.49 -1.03 -7.28
N ALA A 82 6.35 -1.84 -6.69
CA ALA A 82 7.66 -2.13 -7.24
C ALA A 82 7.58 -2.85 -8.59
N GLU A 83 6.62 -3.79 -8.73
CA GLU A 83 6.35 -4.47 -9.99
C GLU A 83 5.85 -3.48 -11.05
N LEU A 84 4.83 -2.67 -10.74
CA LEU A 84 4.29 -1.66 -11.65
C LEU A 84 5.35 -0.64 -12.10
N LYS A 85 6.21 -0.20 -11.17
CA LYS A 85 7.33 0.71 -11.49
C LYS A 85 8.35 0.08 -12.43
N ARG A 86 8.61 -1.22 -12.30
CA ARG A 86 9.51 -1.93 -13.20
C ARG A 86 8.92 -1.99 -14.61
N THR A 87 7.63 -2.32 -14.73
CA THR A 87 6.96 -2.46 -16.02
C THR A 87 6.70 -1.12 -16.73
N ALA A 88 6.51 -0.03 -15.97
CA ALA A 88 6.30 1.31 -16.53
C ALA A 88 7.60 2.00 -16.99
N GLY A 89 8.77 1.48 -16.59
CA GLY A 89 10.09 2.03 -16.91
C GLY A 89 10.80 1.37 -18.10
N GLU A 90 10.15 0.46 -18.82
CA GLU A 90 10.66 -0.21 -20.03
C GLU A 90 10.17 0.43 -21.33
#